data_AF-A0A7C5R822-F1
#
_entry.id   AF-A0A7C5R822-F1
#
_cell.length_a   1.000
_cell.length_b   1.000
_cell.length_c   1.000
_cell.angle_alpha   90.00
_cell.angle_beta   90.00
_cell.angle_gamma   90.00
#
_symmetry.space_group_name_H-M   'P 1'
#
loop_
_entity.id
_entity.type
_entity.pdbx_description
1 polymer ?
#
loop_
_entity_poly.entity_id
_entity_poly.type
_entity_poly.pdbx_seq_one_letter_code
_entity_poly.pdbx_strand_id
1 'polypeptide(L)'
;YQMQQFQEERLFGVAMGLKGLENCINETVAYTRERQVFGRPLLDKQTIHFRLAELQTEVEALRALLYRAVDAYINGEDVTKLASMAKLKAGRLSRELPDACLQYWGGMGYMEDNLVNRTYRDSRLMAIGGGADEVMLSIICKYMGILPAKRP
;
A
#
# COMPACT_ATOMS: atom_id res chain seq x y z
N TYR A 1 -16.93 -19.25 8.82
CA TYR A 1 -17.44 -18.29 9.81
C TYR A 1 -16.41 -17.20 10.14
N GLN A 2 -15.33 -17.44 10.91
CA GLN A 2 -14.33 -16.39 11.23
C GLN A 2 -13.61 -15.76 10.01
N MET A 3 -13.28 -16.54 8.98
CA MET A 3 -12.54 -16.02 7.80
C MET A 3 -13.36 -15.15 6.85
N GLN A 4 -14.69 -15.33 6.84
CA GLN A 4 -15.61 -14.47 6.07
C GLN A 4 -15.76 -13.10 6.75
N GLN A 5 -15.77 -13.08 8.09
CA GLN A 5 -15.90 -11.86 8.88
C GLN A 5 -14.74 -10.87 8.65
N PHE A 6 -13.56 -11.36 8.27
CA PHE A 6 -12.40 -10.50 7.96
C PHE A 6 -12.39 -9.94 6.53
N GLN A 7 -13.29 -10.35 5.63
CA GLN A 7 -13.29 -9.84 4.25
C GLN A 7 -13.57 -8.34 4.23
N GLU A 8 -14.61 -7.91 4.93
CA GLU A 8 -15.00 -6.51 5.03
C GLU A 8 -13.92 -5.68 5.72
N GLU A 9 -13.39 -6.15 6.86
CA GLU A 9 -12.29 -5.47 7.57
C GLU A 9 -11.05 -5.26 6.68
N ARG A 10 -10.67 -6.28 5.90
CA ARG A 10 -9.51 -6.21 4.99
C ARG A 10 -9.75 -5.22 3.86
N LEU A 11 -10.93 -5.24 3.22
CA LEU A 11 -11.27 -4.31 2.15
C LEU A 11 -11.35 -2.88 2.67
N PHE A 12 -11.96 -2.68 3.85
CA PHE A 12 -12.02 -1.39 4.52
C PHE A 12 -10.62 -0.84 4.83
N GLY A 13 -9.72 -1.66 5.39
CA GLY A 13 -8.34 -1.25 5.66
C GLY A 13 -7.59 -0.81 4.41
N VAL A 14 -7.77 -1.52 3.29
CA VAL A 14 -7.20 -1.13 1.98
C VAL A 14 -7.79 0.19 1.50
N ALA A 15 -9.11 0.37 1.60
CA ALA A 15 -9.80 1.59 1.19
C ALA A 15 -9.33 2.83 1.97
N MET A 16 -9.17 2.71 3.29
CA MET A 16 -8.65 3.79 4.13
C MET A 16 -7.21 4.17 3.77
N GLY A 17 -6.37 3.19 3.44
CA GLY A 17 -4.96 3.40 3.12
C GLY A 17 -4.71 4.10 1.78
N LEU A 18 -5.57 3.89 0.78
CA LEU A 18 -5.37 4.38 -0.59
C LEU A 18 -5.11 5.89 -0.63
N LYS A 19 -5.97 6.69 0.01
CA LYS A 19 -5.82 8.14 -0.03
C LYS A 19 -4.60 8.63 0.75
N GLY A 20 -4.23 7.93 1.83
CA GLY A 20 -3.01 8.21 2.58
C GLY A 20 -1.75 8.06 1.72
N LEU A 21 -1.70 7.01 0.89
CA LEU A 21 -0.59 6.77 -0.03
C LEU A 21 -0.51 7.84 -1.14
N GLU A 22 -1.63 8.22 -1.75
CA GLU A 22 -1.67 9.33 -2.71
C GLU A 22 -1.20 10.65 -2.09
N ASN A 23 -1.67 10.95 -0.88
CA ASN A 23 -1.30 12.18 -0.19
C ASN A 23 0.20 12.20 0.13
N CYS A 24 0.80 11.05 0.49
CA CYS A 24 2.25 10.94 0.70
C CYS A 24 3.06 11.28 -0.56
N ILE A 25 2.59 10.83 -1.74
CA ILE A 25 3.19 11.22 -3.04
C ILE A 25 3.03 12.73 -3.26
N ASN A 26 1.81 13.27 -3.12
CA ASN A 26 1.53 14.69 -3.37
C ASN A 26 2.35 15.62 -2.48
N GLU A 27 2.45 15.29 -1.20
CA GLU A 27 3.24 16.03 -0.22
C GLU A 27 4.73 16.00 -0.58
N THR A 28 5.22 14.85 -1.05
CA THR A 28 6.60 14.72 -1.53
C THR A 28 6.86 15.52 -2.79
N VAL A 29 5.92 15.57 -3.73
CA VAL A 29 6.01 16.43 -4.92
C VAL A 29 6.08 17.91 -4.50
N ALA A 30 5.22 18.34 -3.57
CA ALA A 30 5.22 19.72 -3.09
C ALA A 30 6.57 20.08 -2.42
N TYR A 31 7.02 19.25 -1.49
CA TYR A 31 8.28 19.46 -0.78
C TYR A 31 9.50 19.49 -1.72
N THR A 32 9.58 18.55 -2.66
CA THR A 32 10.71 18.48 -3.61
C THR A 32 10.71 19.62 -4.63
N ARG A 33 9.54 20.22 -4.90
CA ARG A 33 9.43 21.43 -5.75
C ARG A 33 10.00 22.67 -5.04
N GLU A 34 9.83 22.77 -3.73
CA GLU A 34 10.32 23.90 -2.94
C GLU A 34 11.79 23.73 -2.52
N ARG A 35 12.21 22.49 -2.25
CA ARG A 35 13.57 22.17 -1.80
C ARG A 35 14.60 22.42 -2.90
N GLN A 36 15.46 23.41 -2.69
CA GLN A 36 16.57 23.72 -3.60
C GLN A 36 17.82 22.89 -3.27
N VAL A 37 18.40 22.22 -4.26
CA VAL A 37 19.71 21.56 -4.18
C VAL A 37 20.51 21.82 -5.44
N PHE A 38 21.81 22.12 -5.30
CA PHE A 38 22.67 22.45 -6.45
C PHE A 38 22.09 23.57 -7.33
N GLY A 39 21.44 24.58 -6.72
CA GLY A 39 20.90 25.75 -7.40
C GLY A 39 19.58 25.57 -8.14
N ARG A 40 18.91 24.42 -7.99
CA ARG A 40 17.60 24.14 -8.63
C ARG A 40 16.69 23.31 -7.72
N PRO A 41 15.36 23.30 -7.96
CA PRO A 41 14.44 22.40 -7.27
C PRO A 41 14.92 20.95 -7.32
N LEU A 42 14.76 20.22 -6.21
CA LEU A 42 15.10 18.81 -6.14
C LEU A 42 14.26 18.00 -7.13
N LEU A 43 13.00 18.39 -7.32
CA LEU A 43 12.05 17.76 -8.24
C LEU A 43 12.58 17.71 -9.68
N ASP A 44 13.44 18.64 -10.12
CA ASP A 44 14.01 18.65 -11.48
C ASP A 44 14.82 17.39 -11.84
N LYS A 45 15.18 16.57 -10.85
CA LYS A 45 15.85 15.28 -11.08
C LYS A 45 14.87 14.27 -11.66
N GLN A 46 15.06 13.91 -12.93
CA GLN A 46 14.25 12.91 -13.64
C GLN A 46 14.04 11.60 -12.88
N THR A 47 15.06 11.13 -12.13
CA THR A 47 14.95 9.92 -11.32
C THR A 47 13.85 10.00 -10.26
N ILE A 48 13.57 11.20 -9.73
CA ILE A 48 12.46 11.46 -8.80
C ILE A 48 11.13 11.39 -9.53
N HIS A 49 11.02 12.01 -10.72
CA HIS A 49 9.82 11.93 -11.53
C HIS A 49 9.43 10.48 -11.85
N PHE A 50 10.39 9.68 -12.32
CA PHE A 50 10.15 8.29 -12.66
C PHE A 50 9.69 7.50 -11.44
N ARG A 51 10.37 7.67 -10.30
CA ARG A 51 9.99 6.93 -9.10
C ARG A 51 8.62 7.31 -8.58
N LEU A 52 8.27 8.60 -8.56
CA LEU A 52 6.95 9.05 -8.13
C LEU A 52 5.84 8.58 -9.09
N ALA A 53 6.12 8.53 -10.40
CA ALA A 53 5.19 7.99 -11.39
C ALA A 53 4.98 6.47 -11.24
N GLU A 54 6.03 5.70 -10.95
CA GLU A 54 5.93 4.27 -10.61
C GLU A 54 5.07 4.07 -9.36
N LEU A 55 5.35 4.79 -8.28
CA LEU A 55 4.57 4.70 -7.03
C LEU A 55 3.10 5.07 -7.24
N GLN A 56 2.81 6.09 -8.04
CA GLN A 56 1.44 6.47 -8.40
C GLN A 56 0.74 5.37 -9.20
N THR A 57 1.47 4.69 -10.09
CA THR A 57 0.96 3.54 -10.85
C THR A 57 0.61 2.37 -9.91
N GLU A 58 1.45 2.12 -8.92
CA GLU A 58 1.19 1.08 -7.90
C GLU A 58 -0.06 1.38 -7.05
N VAL A 59 -0.30 2.66 -6.74
CA VAL A 59 -1.53 3.10 -6.06
C VAL A 59 -2.76 2.87 -6.95
N GLU A 60 -2.67 3.15 -8.25
CA GLU A 60 -3.77 2.88 -9.20
C GLU A 60 -4.03 1.37 -9.34
N ALA A 61 -2.98 0.55 -9.41
CA ALA A 61 -3.13 -0.91 -9.44
C ALA A 61 -3.83 -1.44 -8.17
N LEU A 62 -3.50 -0.89 -7.00
CA LEU A 62 -4.17 -1.22 -5.75
C LEU A 62 -5.65 -0.78 -5.76
N ARG A 63 -5.95 0.41 -6.30
CA ARG A 63 -7.33 0.90 -6.45
C ARG A 63 -8.16 -0.01 -7.33
N ALA A 64 -7.65 -0.38 -8.50
CA ALA A 64 -8.33 -1.29 -9.42
C ALA A 64 -8.61 -2.66 -8.77
N LEU A 65 -7.63 -3.21 -8.03
CA LEU A 65 -7.79 -4.46 -7.31
C LEU A 65 -8.84 -4.36 -6.19
N LEU A 66 -8.84 -3.26 -5.43
CA LEU A 66 -9.86 -2.99 -4.40
C LEU A 66 -11.25 -2.90 -5.04
N TYR A 67 -11.41 -2.12 -6.10
CA TYR A 67 -12.71 -1.87 -6.72
C TYR A 67 -13.29 -3.17 -7.29
N ARG A 68 -12.46 -3.98 -7.94
CA ARG A 68 -12.86 -5.32 -8.38
C ARG A 68 -13.32 -6.20 -7.21
N ALA A 69 -12.61 -6.16 -6.08
CA ALA A 69 -12.96 -6.94 -4.91
C ALA A 69 -14.26 -6.46 -4.25
N VAL A 70 -14.47 -5.14 -4.18
CA VAL A 70 -15.69 -4.54 -3.64
C VAL A 70 -16.89 -4.82 -4.54
N ASP A 71 -16.74 -4.71 -5.86
CA ASP A 71 -17.79 -5.01 -6.83
C ASP A 71 -18.26 -6.48 -6.72
N ALA A 72 -17.33 -7.43 -6.65
CA ALA A 72 -17.67 -8.82 -6.41
C ALA A 72 -18.35 -9.03 -5.04
N TYR A 73 -17.92 -8.30 -4.00
CA TYR A 73 -18.47 -8.41 -2.64
C TYR A 73 -19.93 -7.94 -2.58
N ILE A 74 -20.24 -6.79 -3.18
CA ILE A 74 -21.62 -6.27 -3.20
C ILE A 74 -22.57 -7.13 -4.04
N ASN A 75 -22.03 -7.88 -5.01
CA ASN A 75 -22.78 -8.86 -5.81
C ASN A 75 -22.92 -10.24 -5.11
N GLY A 76 -22.43 -10.39 -3.87
CA GLY A 76 -22.58 -11.61 -3.08
C GLY A 76 -21.62 -12.74 -3.45
N GLU A 77 -20.54 -12.46 -4.17
CA GLU A 77 -19.53 -13.45 -4.54
C GLU A 77 -18.54 -13.75 -3.39
N ASP A 78 -17.86 -14.91 -3.44
CA ASP A 78 -16.74 -15.18 -2.51
C ASP A 78 -15.50 -14.38 -2.88
N VAL A 79 -15.27 -13.30 -2.15
CA VAL A 79 -14.12 -12.40 -2.36
C VAL A 79 -12.90 -12.73 -1.53
N THR A 80 -12.86 -13.86 -0.80
CA THR A 80 -11.75 -14.18 0.12
C THR A 80 -10.38 -14.07 -0.57
N LYS A 81 -10.27 -14.56 -1.81
CA LYS A 81 -9.04 -14.48 -2.61
C LYS A 81 -8.69 -13.03 -2.95
N LEU A 82 -9.64 -12.27 -3.49
CA LEU A 82 -9.43 -10.88 -3.91
C LEU A 82 -9.10 -9.98 -2.72
N ALA A 83 -9.85 -10.09 -1.62
CA ALA A 83 -9.59 -9.36 -0.38
C ALA A 83 -8.20 -9.67 0.20
N SER A 84 -7.75 -10.93 0.14
CA SER A 84 -6.40 -11.30 0.59
C SER A 84 -5.30 -10.72 -0.31
N MET A 85 -5.52 -10.71 -1.64
CA MET A 85 -4.61 -10.09 -2.59
C MET A 85 -4.52 -8.57 -2.40
N ALA A 86 -5.67 -7.90 -2.25
CA ALA A 86 -5.76 -6.45 -2.02
C ALA A 86 -5.03 -6.07 -0.73
N LYS A 87 -5.31 -6.77 0.36
CA LYS A 87 -4.65 -6.58 1.66
C LYS A 87 -3.14 -6.77 1.53
N LEU A 88 -2.68 -7.88 0.95
CA LEU A 88 -1.26 -8.15 0.77
C LEU A 88 -0.56 -7.05 -0.03
N LYS A 89 -1.19 -6.59 -1.13
CA LYS A 89 -0.66 -5.52 -1.97
C LYS A 89 -0.56 -4.21 -1.19
N ALA A 90 -1.63 -3.83 -0.49
CA ALA A 90 -1.64 -2.65 0.37
C ALA A 90 -0.57 -2.72 1.46
N GLY A 91 -0.46 -3.85 2.17
CA GLY A 91 0.54 -4.04 3.22
C GLY A 91 1.97 -3.85 2.72
N ARG A 92 2.30 -4.36 1.52
CA ARG A 92 3.62 -4.18 0.89
C ARG A 92 3.84 -2.75 0.41
N LEU A 93 2.88 -2.19 -0.31
CA LEU A 93 2.97 -0.84 -0.85
C LEU A 93 3.07 0.21 0.26
N SER A 94 2.34 0.02 1.37
CA SER A 94 2.43 0.87 2.56
C SER A 94 3.80 0.88 3.21
N ARG A 95 4.66 -0.13 2.97
CA ARG A 95 6.06 -0.08 3.42
C ARG A 95 6.95 0.60 2.41
N GLU A 96 6.77 0.28 1.13
CA GLU A 96 7.64 0.76 0.05
C GLU A 96 7.45 2.25 -0.28
N LEU A 97 6.20 2.70 -0.41
CA LEU A 97 5.90 4.04 -0.90
C LEU A 97 6.31 5.12 0.10
N PRO A 98 5.93 5.06 1.39
CA PRO A 98 6.34 6.08 2.34
C PRO A 98 7.85 6.09 2.58
N ASP A 99 8.52 4.93 2.54
CA ASP A 99 9.97 4.80 2.64
C ASP A 99 10.68 5.49 1.46
N ALA A 100 10.23 5.21 0.24
CA ALA A 100 10.76 5.85 -0.97
C ALA A 100 10.53 7.36 -0.97
N CYS A 101 9.35 7.82 -0.53
CA CYS A 101 9.05 9.24 -0.38
C CYS A 101 9.97 9.88 0.66
N LEU A 102 10.13 9.28 1.85
CA LEU A 102 10.97 9.78 2.95
C LEU A 102 12.41 10.04 2.49
N GLN A 103 12.96 9.19 1.61
CA GLN A 103 14.29 9.38 1.05
C GLN A 103 14.48 10.74 0.35
N TYR A 104 13.44 11.27 -0.31
CA TYR A 104 13.49 12.59 -0.97
C TYR A 104 13.36 13.77 -0.01
N TRP A 105 12.88 13.50 1.21
CA TRP A 105 12.87 14.47 2.31
C TRP A 105 14.22 14.55 3.03
N GLY A 106 15.06 13.51 2.92
CA GLY A 106 16.33 13.45 3.64
C GLY A 106 16.11 13.52 5.15
N GLY A 107 16.96 14.26 5.86
CA GLY A 107 16.85 14.39 7.32
C GLY A 107 15.49 14.93 7.80
N MET A 108 14.84 15.81 7.02
CA MET A 108 13.51 16.32 7.37
C MET A 108 12.45 15.22 7.37
N GLY A 109 12.56 14.22 6.52
CA GLY A 109 11.61 13.10 6.48
C GLY A 109 11.68 12.20 7.72
N TYR A 110 12.78 12.29 8.48
CA TYR A 110 12.93 11.58 9.75
C TYR A 110 12.27 12.32 10.92
N MET A 111 12.04 13.63 10.78
CA MET A 111 11.38 14.45 11.80
C MET A 111 9.88 14.15 11.86
N GLU A 112 9.26 14.26 13.03
CA GLU A 112 7.86 13.88 13.24
C GLU A 112 6.83 14.92 12.79
N ASP A 113 7.27 16.08 12.31
CA ASP A 113 6.46 17.25 11.99
C ASP A 113 5.82 17.23 10.60
N ASN A 114 5.99 16.14 9.85
CA ASN A 114 5.49 16.00 8.49
C ASN A 114 4.68 14.72 8.26
N LEU A 115 3.81 14.78 7.26
CA LEU A 115 2.91 13.69 6.89
C LEU A 115 3.66 12.44 6.42
N VAL A 116 4.81 12.60 5.76
CA VAL A 116 5.57 11.48 5.20
C VAL A 116 6.12 10.58 6.30
N ASN A 117 6.72 11.17 7.33
CA ASN A 117 7.16 10.44 8.52
C ASN A 117 6.01 9.70 9.20
N ARG A 118 4.89 10.40 9.42
CA ARG A 118 3.72 9.82 10.04
C ARG A 118 3.18 8.64 9.22
N THR A 119 3.10 8.79 7.90
CA THR A 119 2.63 7.74 7.00
C THR A 119 3.58 6.54 7.03
N TYR A 120 4.89 6.77 7.04
CA TYR A 120 5.90 5.70 7.19
C TYR A 120 5.71 4.90 8.48
N ARG A 121 5.45 5.56 9.62
CA ARG A 121 5.22 4.88 10.91
C ARG A 121 3.84 4.20 10.99
N ASP A 122 2.77 4.93 10.70
CA ASP A 122 1.39 4.49 10.93
C ASP A 122 0.97 3.37 9.96
N SER A 123 1.38 3.48 8.69
CA SER A 123 0.93 2.54 7.64
C SER A 123 1.53 1.13 7.79
N ARG A 124 2.55 0.96 8.65
CA ARG A 124 3.16 -0.35 8.96
C ARG A 124 2.14 -1.37 9.47
N LEU A 125 1.07 -0.89 10.15
CA LEU A 125 -0.02 -1.71 10.66
C LEU A 125 -0.74 -2.48 9.55
N MET A 126 -0.81 -1.96 8.32
CA MET A 126 -1.57 -2.57 7.21
C MET A 126 -1.10 -4.01 6.88
N ALA A 127 0.16 -4.32 7.17
CA ALA A 127 0.76 -5.63 6.93
C ALA A 127 0.67 -6.60 8.13
N ILE A 128 0.07 -6.16 9.24
CA ILE A 128 0.03 -6.88 10.51
C ILE A 128 -1.43 -7.04 10.97
N GLY A 129 -2.19 -5.94 10.99
CA GLY A 129 -3.61 -5.90 11.35
C GLY A 129 -4.48 -6.64 10.32
N GLY A 130 -5.59 -7.23 10.78
CA GLY A 130 -6.47 -8.05 9.93
C GLY A 130 -5.78 -9.30 9.32
N GLY A 131 -4.63 -9.70 9.89
CA GLY A 131 -3.76 -10.82 9.51
C GLY A 131 -2.36 -10.37 9.05
N ALA A 132 -1.32 -11.19 9.23
CA ALA A 132 -0.01 -10.87 8.65
C ALA A 132 0.02 -11.07 7.13
N ASP A 133 1.05 -10.56 6.45
CA ASP A 133 1.29 -10.81 5.01
C ASP A 133 1.36 -12.32 4.71
N GLU A 134 1.99 -13.10 5.59
CA GLU A 134 2.12 -14.56 5.48
C GLU A 134 0.77 -15.27 5.56
N VAL A 135 -0.17 -14.72 6.34
CA VAL A 135 -1.54 -15.24 6.40
C VAL A 135 -2.25 -15.00 5.07
N MET A 136 -2.08 -13.82 4.46
CA MET A 136 -2.67 -13.54 3.14
C MET A 136 -2.09 -14.45 2.07
N LEU A 137 -0.77 -14.64 2.09
CA LEU A 137 -0.08 -15.57 1.19
C LEU A 137 -0.60 -17.00 1.35
N SER A 138 -0.75 -17.49 2.59
CA SER A 138 -1.32 -18.81 2.87
C SER A 138 -2.73 -19.00 2.30
N ILE A 139 -3.60 -17.98 2.46
CA ILE A 139 -4.94 -17.99 1.86
C ILE A 139 -4.86 -18.02 0.33
N ILE A 140 -4.03 -17.17 -0.27
CA ILE A 140 -3.85 -17.13 -1.73
C ILE A 140 -3.36 -18.48 -2.25
N CYS A 141 -2.37 -19.11 -1.60
CA CYS A 141 -1.87 -20.43 -1.95
C CYS A 141 -2.97 -21.51 -1.90
N LYS A 142 -3.87 -21.45 -0.90
CA LYS A 142 -5.02 -22.34 -0.82
C LYS A 142 -5.95 -22.18 -2.03
N TYR A 143 -6.24 -20.95 -2.45
CA TYR A 143 -7.05 -20.67 -3.64
C TYR A 143 -6.34 -20.93 -4.97
N MET A 144 -5.01 -21.04 -4.96
CA MET A 144 -4.21 -21.46 -6.12
C MET A 144 -4.10 -23.00 -6.21
N GLY A 145 -4.49 -23.74 -5.17
CA GLY A 145 -4.37 -25.19 -5.15
C GLY A 145 -2.92 -25.71 -5.07
N ILE A 146 -1.99 -24.88 -4.58
CA ILE A 146 -0.54 -25.19 -4.56
C ILE A 146 0.00 -25.60 -3.19
N LEU A 147 -0.87 -25.72 -2.17
CA LEU A 147 -0.46 -26.25 -0.87
C LEU A 147 -0.19 -27.76 -0.98
N PRO A 148 0.80 -28.29 -0.25
CA PRO A 148 1.07 -29.71 -0.25
C PRO A 148 -0.16 -30.49 0.23
N ALA A 149 -0.44 -31.63 -0.40
CA ALA A 149 -1.40 -32.58 0.13
C ALA A 149 -0.98 -32.98 1.55
N LYS A 150 -1.95 -33.19 2.45
CA LYS A 150 -1.66 -33.78 3.76
C LYS A 150 -0.91 -35.08 3.52
N ARG A 151 0.36 -35.14 3.96
CA ARG A 151 1.09 -36.39 3.99
C ARG A 151 0.37 -37.31 4.99
N PRO A 152 0.20 -38.59 4.66
CA PRO A 152 -0.45 -39.56 5.55
C PRO A 152 0.26 -39.64 6.91
#